data_AF-A9E4Z9-F1
#
_entry.id   AF-A9E4Z9-F1
#
_cell.length_a   1.000
_cell.length_b   1.000
_cell.length_c   1.000
_cell.angle_alpha   90.00
_cell.angle_beta   90.00
_cell.angle_gamma   90.00
#
_symmetry.space_group_name_H-M   'P 1'
#
loop_
_entity.id
_entity.type
_entity.pdbx_description
1 polymer ?
#
loop_
_entity_poly.entity_id
_entity_poly.type
_entity_poly.pdbx_seq_one_letter_code
_entity_poly.pdbx_strand_id
1 'polypeptide(L)'
;MTVIDALYGSQYYDLKSKGYDVQKGRLYGNLLFAATIMIYLFVIVIFWSFFSEDFTKDLTRFLRSIFGRSTGKMIGKVIAIPLIAIIYLMIALFFGSKKQYEKRYETYVNATKEEKDNAVGKMVVIFAGGLLLLVVLSITSLFL
;
A
#
# COMPACT_ATOMS: atom_id res chain seq x y z
N MET A 1 16.31 9.58 9.26
CA MET A 1 15.74 8.32 8.72
C MET A 1 14.44 8.60 7.94
N THR A 2 14.14 7.86 6.85
CA THR A 2 12.87 8.01 6.10
C THR A 2 11.75 7.09 6.62
N VAL A 3 10.50 7.35 6.22
CA VAL A 3 9.34 6.48 6.52
C VAL A 3 9.56 5.06 5.99
N ILE A 4 10.18 4.93 4.81
CA ILE A 4 10.43 3.63 4.20
C ILE A 4 11.53 2.89 4.97
N ASP A 5 12.53 3.60 5.49
CA ASP A 5 13.54 2.99 6.37
C ASP A 5 12.92 2.50 7.68
N ALA A 6 11.99 3.28 8.26
CA ALA A 6 11.21 2.85 9.43
C ALA A 6 10.33 1.63 9.13
N LEU A 7 9.70 1.60 7.95
CA LEU A 7 8.86 0.49 7.51
C LEU A 7 9.65 -0.81 7.43
N TYR A 8 10.79 -0.82 6.73
CA TYR A 8 11.55 -2.06 6.56
C TYR A 8 12.43 -2.38 7.77
N GLY A 9 13.01 -1.37 8.40
CA GLY A 9 13.89 -1.51 9.55
C GLY A 9 13.18 -2.04 10.79
N SER A 10 11.95 -1.57 11.06
CA SER A 10 11.15 -2.08 12.19
C SER A 10 10.78 -3.55 12.00
N GLN A 11 10.36 -3.96 10.80
CA GLN A 11 10.04 -5.36 10.50
C GLN A 11 11.24 -6.29 10.67
N TYR A 12 12.42 -5.84 10.23
CA TYR A 12 13.66 -6.58 10.43
C TYR A 12 13.98 -6.72 11.92
N TYR A 13 13.97 -5.60 12.65
CA TYR A 13 14.33 -5.56 14.07
C TYR A 13 13.41 -6.43 14.93
N ASP A 14 12.10 -6.37 14.68
CA ASP A 14 11.10 -7.15 15.40
C ASP A 14 11.22 -8.65 15.14
N LEU A 15 11.47 -9.06 13.89
CA LEU A 15 11.66 -10.48 13.59
C LEU A 15 12.98 -11.01 14.16
N LYS A 16 14.05 -10.23 14.05
CA LYS A 16 15.36 -10.61 14.59
C LYS A 16 15.33 -10.73 16.12
N SER A 17 14.72 -9.78 16.82
CA SER A 17 14.60 -9.81 18.28
C SER A 17 13.79 -11.00 18.79
N LYS A 18 12.85 -11.50 17.99
CA LYS A 18 12.03 -12.68 18.29
C LYS A 18 12.63 -14.00 17.78
N GLY A 19 13.81 -13.98 17.17
CA GLY A 19 14.47 -15.17 16.62
C GLY A 19 13.79 -15.76 15.37
N TYR A 20 12.96 -14.97 14.69
CA TYR A 20 12.29 -15.40 13.45
C TYR A 20 13.14 -15.12 12.20
N ASP A 21 12.75 -15.75 11.08
CA ASP A 21 13.35 -15.51 9.78
C ASP A 21 13.13 -14.06 9.32
N VAL A 22 14.21 -13.27 9.33
CA VAL A 22 14.25 -11.86 8.95
C VAL A 22 13.89 -11.62 7.48
N GLN A 23 14.03 -12.62 6.60
CA GLN A 23 13.66 -12.51 5.20
C GLN A 23 12.14 -12.39 5.01
N LYS A 24 11.35 -12.89 5.97
CA LYS A 24 9.90 -12.69 5.99
C LYS A 24 9.52 -11.22 6.22
N GLY A 25 10.34 -10.46 6.94
CA GLY A 25 10.10 -9.03 7.19
C GLY A 25 10.18 -8.20 5.92
N ARG A 26 10.99 -8.63 4.95
CA ARG A 26 11.04 -8.03 3.61
C ARG A 26 9.71 -8.20 2.88
N LEU A 27 9.16 -9.41 2.91
CA LEU A 27 7.86 -9.72 2.32
C LEU A 27 6.75 -8.88 2.98
N TYR A 28 6.69 -8.85 4.32
CA TYR A 28 5.68 -8.07 5.04
C TYR A 28 5.81 -6.56 4.82
N GLY A 29 7.04 -6.03 4.81
CA GLY A 29 7.29 -4.63 4.47
C GLY A 29 6.83 -4.28 3.06
N ASN A 30 7.13 -5.13 2.06
CA ASN A 30 6.66 -4.94 0.69
C ASN A 30 5.14 -4.98 0.58
N LEU A 31 4.50 -5.95 1.25
CA LEU A 31 3.04 -6.09 1.25
C LEU A 31 2.36 -4.89 1.92
N LEU A 32 2.88 -4.43 3.06
CA LEU A 32 2.35 -3.26 3.74
C LEU A 32 2.50 -2.01 2.88
N PHE A 33 3.65 -1.82 2.21
CA PHE A 33 3.82 -0.71 1.29
C PHE A 33 2.86 -0.80 0.09
N ALA A 34 2.67 -2.01 -0.46
CA ALA A 34 1.75 -2.25 -1.55
C ALA A 34 0.31 -1.92 -1.13
N ALA A 35 -0.10 -2.34 0.07
CA ALA A 35 -1.40 -2.04 0.62
C ALA A 35 -1.60 -0.52 0.80
N THR A 36 -0.60 0.20 1.31
CA THR A 36 -0.64 1.66 1.43
C THR A 36 -0.84 2.33 0.07
N ILE A 37 -0.07 1.93 -0.95
CA ILE A 37 -0.22 2.47 -2.31
C ILE A 37 -1.61 2.16 -2.88
N MET A 38 -2.11 0.94 -2.68
CA MET A 38 -3.46 0.56 -3.10
C MET A 38 -4.54 1.41 -2.45
N ILE A 39 -4.42 1.70 -1.15
CA ILE A 39 -5.36 2.58 -0.43
C ILE A 39 -5.41 3.95 -1.11
N TYR A 40 -4.26 4.58 -1.36
CA TYR A 40 -4.22 5.90 -2.00
C TYR A 40 -4.69 5.87 -3.47
N LEU A 41 -4.44 4.78 -4.19
CA LEU A 41 -4.97 4.60 -5.53
C LEU A 41 -6.49 4.58 -5.52
N PHE A 42 -7.12 3.85 -4.59
CA PHE A 42 -8.58 3.85 -4.45
C PHE A 42 -9.13 5.21 -3.98
N VAL A 43 -8.44 5.89 -3.07
CA VAL A 43 -8.80 7.27 -2.68
C VAL A 43 -8.85 8.18 -3.90
N ILE A 44 -7.84 8.14 -4.76
CA ILE A 44 -7.78 8.97 -5.99
C ILE A 44 -8.93 8.61 -6.93
N VAL A 45 -9.20 7.31 -7.14
CA VAL A 45 -10.30 6.86 -8.02
C VAL A 45 -11.66 7.33 -7.51
N ILE A 46 -11.94 7.16 -6.21
CA ILE A 46 -13.21 7.61 -5.61
C ILE A 46 -13.30 9.13 -5.65
N PHE A 47 -12.22 9.83 -5.29
CA PHE A 47 -12.19 11.28 -5.33
C PHE A 47 -12.48 11.81 -6.74
N TRP A 48 -11.87 11.21 -7.77
CA TRP A 48 -12.09 11.60 -9.16
C TRP A 48 -13.53 11.35 -9.62
N SER A 49 -14.19 10.31 -9.10
CA SER A 49 -15.59 10.01 -9.45
C SER A 49 -16.56 11.13 -9.07
N PHE A 50 -16.23 11.97 -8.08
CA PHE A 50 -17.06 13.12 -7.70
C PHE A 50 -17.03 14.28 -8.71
N PHE A 51 -16.02 14.35 -9.58
CA PHE A 51 -15.86 15.44 -10.54
C PHE A 51 -16.19 15.03 -11.98
N SER A 52 -16.28 13.74 -12.27
CA SER A 52 -16.49 13.23 -13.63
C SER A 52 -17.33 11.95 -13.62
N GLU A 53 -18.63 12.10 -13.89
CA GLU A 53 -19.49 10.94 -14.18
C GLU A 53 -19.03 10.18 -15.42
N ASP A 54 -18.50 10.89 -16.42
CA ASP A 54 -18.05 10.32 -17.70
C ASP A 54 -16.86 9.39 -17.50
N PHE A 55 -15.90 9.75 -16.63
CA PHE A 55 -14.78 8.88 -16.28
C PHE A 55 -15.25 7.56 -15.67
N THR A 56 -16.24 7.61 -14.77
CA THR A 56 -16.79 6.42 -14.13
C THR A 56 -17.53 5.54 -15.12
N LYS A 57 -18.28 6.14 -16.05
CA LYS A 57 -18.98 5.43 -17.14
C LYS A 57 -17.99 4.79 -18.12
N ASP A 58 -16.92 5.48 -18.49
CA ASP A 58 -15.90 4.97 -19.42
C ASP A 58 -15.06 3.86 -18.80
N LEU A 59 -14.62 4.02 -17.55
CA LEU A 59 -13.93 2.96 -16.81
C LEU A 59 -14.82 1.72 -16.69
N THR A 60 -16.10 1.90 -16.32
CA THR A 60 -17.05 0.79 -16.22
C THR A 60 -17.31 0.13 -17.57
N ARG A 61 -17.38 0.89 -18.66
CA ARG A 61 -17.57 0.38 -20.02
C ARG A 61 -16.35 -0.41 -20.49
N PHE A 62 -15.14 0.07 -20.21
CA PHE A 62 -13.89 -0.65 -20.48
C PHE A 62 -13.79 -1.95 -19.68
N LEU A 63 -14.15 -1.93 -18.40
CA LEU A 63 -14.17 -3.15 -17.59
C LEU A 63 -15.23 -4.15 -18.09
N ARG A 64 -16.40 -3.67 -18.52
CA ARG A 64 -17.43 -4.53 -19.15
C ARG A 64 -17.02 -5.08 -20.51
N SER A 65 -16.18 -4.38 -21.29
CA SER A 65 -15.74 -4.89 -22.59
C SER A 65 -14.71 -6.02 -22.44
N ILE A 66 -13.85 -5.96 -21.42
CA ILE A 66 -12.85 -6.99 -21.15
C ILE A 66 -13.46 -8.18 -20.38
N PHE A 67 -14.36 -7.92 -19.42
CA PHE A 67 -14.84 -8.93 -18.48
C PHE A 67 -16.33 -9.30 -18.63
N GLY A 68 -17.04 -8.73 -19.61
CA GLY A 68 -18.44 -9.01 -19.90
C GLY A 68 -19.43 -8.49 -18.83
N ARG A 69 -20.67 -9.01 -18.81
CA ARG A 69 -21.70 -8.73 -17.79
C ARG A 69 -21.45 -9.47 -16.46
N SER A 70 -20.20 -9.79 -16.13
CA SER A 70 -19.89 -10.49 -14.88
C SER A 70 -20.26 -9.61 -13.67
N THR A 71 -20.90 -10.20 -12.66
CA THR A 71 -21.26 -9.53 -11.40
C THR A 71 -20.06 -8.81 -10.79
N GLY A 72 -20.24 -7.56 -10.32
CA GLY A 72 -19.15 -6.68 -9.86
C GLY A 72 -18.16 -7.30 -8.85
N LYS A 73 -18.58 -8.32 -8.07
CA LYS A 73 -17.68 -9.09 -7.19
C LYS A 73 -16.57 -9.84 -7.91
N MET A 74 -16.84 -10.38 -9.10
CA MET A 74 -15.86 -11.15 -9.87
C MET A 74 -14.91 -10.21 -10.63
N ILE A 75 -15.43 -9.15 -11.23
CA ILE A 75 -14.65 -8.09 -11.88
C ILE A 75 -13.65 -7.47 -10.88
N GLY A 76 -14.11 -7.17 -9.66
CA GLY A 76 -13.25 -6.63 -8.60
C GLY A 76 -12.07 -7.55 -8.27
N LYS A 77 -12.30 -8.87 -8.12
CA LYS A 77 -11.22 -9.83 -7.84
C LYS A 77 -10.24 -9.98 -8.99
N VAL A 78 -10.74 -10.04 -10.22
CA VAL A 78 -9.92 -10.28 -11.41
C VAL A 78 -9.02 -9.08 -11.73
N ILE A 79 -9.41 -7.86 -11.36
CA ILE A 79 -8.58 -6.65 -11.54
C ILE A 79 -7.65 -6.44 -10.35
N ALA A 80 -8.15 -6.63 -9.13
CA ALA A 80 -7.37 -6.35 -7.93
C ALA A 80 -6.14 -7.25 -7.82
N ILE A 81 -6.24 -8.53 -8.20
CA ILE A 81 -5.12 -9.47 -8.07
C ILE A 81 -3.94 -9.08 -8.98
N PRO A 82 -4.10 -8.89 -10.31
CA PRO A 82 -3.02 -8.41 -11.17
C PRO A 82 -2.50 -7.03 -10.75
N LEU A 83 -3.38 -6.11 -10.36
CA LEU A 83 -2.97 -4.76 -9.96
C LEU A 83 -2.08 -4.79 -8.71
N ILE A 84 -2.49 -5.56 -7.69
CA ILE A 84 -1.69 -5.78 -6.48
C ILE A 84 -0.36 -6.47 -6.83
N ALA A 85 -0.37 -7.47 -7.73
CA ALA A 85 0.84 -8.15 -8.14
C ALA A 85 1.84 -7.21 -8.84
N ILE A 86 1.36 -6.35 -9.73
CA ILE A 86 2.19 -5.34 -10.42
C ILE A 86 2.79 -4.35 -9.42
N ILE A 87 1.96 -3.80 -8.52
CA ILE A 87 2.42 -2.85 -7.50
C ILE A 87 3.42 -3.52 -6.56
N TYR A 88 3.15 -4.74 -6.11
CA TYR A 88 4.06 -5.51 -5.29
C TYR A 88 5.40 -5.76 -6.00
N LEU A 89 5.38 -6.16 -7.28
CA LEU A 89 6.60 -6.38 -8.06
C LEU A 89 7.41 -5.09 -8.21
N MET A 90 6.76 -3.96 -8.51
CA MET A 90 7.42 -2.66 -8.55
C MET A 90 8.09 -2.35 -7.20
N ILE A 91 7.38 -2.52 -6.09
CA ILE A 91 7.93 -2.28 -4.76
C ILE A 91 9.11 -3.19 -4.48
N ALA A 92 8.97 -4.49 -4.74
CA ALA A 92 10.00 -5.48 -4.50
C ALA A 92 11.27 -5.22 -5.32
N LEU A 93 11.13 -4.73 -6.56
CA LEU A 93 12.26 -4.40 -7.43
C LEU A 93 12.95 -3.09 -7.02
N PHE A 94 12.19 -2.03 -6.78
CA PHE A 94 12.75 -0.69 -6.60
C PHE A 94 13.07 -0.34 -5.14
N PHE A 95 12.24 -0.77 -4.19
CA PHE A 95 12.31 -0.32 -2.78
C PHE A 95 12.65 -1.44 -1.80
N GLY A 96 12.20 -2.66 -2.11
CA GLY A 96 12.21 -3.83 -1.24
C GLY A 96 13.16 -4.95 -1.67
N SER A 97 14.13 -4.65 -2.53
CA SER A 97 15.15 -5.63 -2.91
C SER A 97 16.00 -6.02 -1.69
N LYS A 98 16.60 -7.21 -1.68
CA LYS A 98 17.37 -7.69 -0.51
C LYS A 98 18.43 -6.68 -0.05
N LYS A 99 19.19 -6.13 -1.01
CA LYS A 99 20.20 -5.10 -0.78
C LYS A 99 19.63 -3.83 -0.15
N GLN A 100 18.48 -3.36 -0.64
CA GLN A 100 17.82 -2.18 -0.08
C GLN A 100 17.28 -2.48 1.32
N TYR A 101 16.68 -3.65 1.52
CA TYR A 101 16.14 -4.07 2.82
C TYR A 101 17.24 -4.10 3.91
N GLU A 102 18.40 -4.68 3.60
CA GLU A 102 19.55 -4.72 4.52
C GLU A 102 20.10 -3.31 4.82
N LYS A 103 20.26 -2.46 3.79
CA LYS A 103 20.70 -1.06 3.95
C LYS A 103 19.73 -0.25 4.83
N ARG A 104 18.42 -0.45 4.65
CA ARG A 104 17.38 0.24 5.43
C ARG A 104 17.39 -0.21 6.88
N TYR A 105 17.62 -1.50 7.13
CA TYR A 105 17.83 -2.02 8.48
C TYR A 105 19.05 -1.39 9.17
N GLU A 106 20.19 -1.29 8.49
CA GLU A 106 21.39 -0.65 9.07
C GLU A 106 21.12 0.82 9.42
N THR A 107 20.45 1.54 8.51
CA THR A 107 20.02 2.92 8.75
C THR A 107 19.10 3.01 9.97
N TYR A 108 18.17 2.06 10.11
CA TYR A 108 17.26 2.00 11.24
C TYR A 108 17.98 1.71 12.55
N VAL A 109 18.86 0.70 12.62
CA VAL A 109 19.54 0.34 13.87
C VAL A 109 20.41 1.49 14.39
N ASN A 110 21.13 2.16 13.48
CA ASN A 110 22.03 3.26 13.82
C ASN A 110 21.30 4.58 14.17
N ALA A 111 20.00 4.68 13.88
CA ALA A 111 19.21 5.86 14.22
C ALA A 111 18.92 5.96 15.72
N THR A 112 18.76 7.20 16.19
CA THR A 112 18.35 7.50 17.57
C THR A 112 16.91 7.03 17.83
N LYS A 113 16.53 6.88 19.11
CA LYS A 113 15.16 6.51 19.48
C LYS A 113 14.14 7.54 18.99
N GLU A 114 14.46 8.83 19.10
CA GLU A 114 13.60 9.91 18.63
C GLU A 114 13.34 9.84 17.12
N GLU A 115 14.38 9.59 16.31
CA GLU A 115 14.22 9.42 14.87
C GLU A 115 13.36 8.20 14.50
N LYS A 116 13.52 7.10 15.25
CA LYS A 116 12.71 5.88 15.10
C LYS A 116 11.24 6.18 15.37
N ASP A 117 10.95 6.75 16.53
CA ASP A 117 9.59 7.03 16.98
C ASP A 117 8.89 8.03 16.05
N ASN A 118 9.59 9.08 15.59
CA ASN A 118 9.04 10.06 14.65
C ASN A 118 8.72 9.42 13.28
N ALA A 119 9.64 8.65 12.72
CA ALA A 119 9.44 8.04 11.40
C ALA A 119 8.37 6.93 11.43
N VAL A 120 8.30 6.13 12.51
CA VAL A 120 7.23 5.15 12.73
C VAL A 120 5.89 5.87 12.91
N GLY A 121 5.85 6.95 13.68
CA GLY A 121 4.65 7.79 13.83
C GLY A 121 4.14 8.29 12.48
N LYS A 122 5.02 8.85 11.65
CA LYS A 122 4.67 9.27 10.27
C LYS A 122 4.18 8.12 9.41
N MET A 123 4.81 6.95 9.49
CA MET A 123 4.35 5.74 8.77
C MET A 123 2.92 5.38 9.15
N VAL A 124 2.61 5.35 10.45
CA VAL A 124 1.28 5.06 10.97
C VAL A 124 0.27 6.10 10.51
N VAL A 125 0.62 7.40 10.57
CA VAL A 125 -0.25 8.49 10.11
C VAL A 125 -0.56 8.37 8.62
N ILE A 126 0.43 8.06 7.78
CA ILE A 126 0.21 7.86 6.33
C ILE A 126 -0.74 6.68 6.09
N PHE A 127 -0.51 5.54 6.75
CA PHE A 127 -1.34 4.36 6.56
C PHE A 127 -2.77 4.57 7.10
N ALA A 128 -2.89 4.95 8.38
CA ALA A 128 -4.18 5.12 9.06
C ALA A 128 -4.96 6.31 8.49
N GLY A 129 -4.28 7.41 8.14
CA GLY A 129 -4.89 8.56 7.49
C GLY A 129 -5.43 8.22 6.11
N GLY A 130 -4.67 7.49 5.29
CA GLY A 130 -5.14 6.98 4.00
C GLY A 130 -6.35 6.05 4.16
N LEU A 131 -6.31 5.14 5.13
CA LEU A 131 -7.41 4.20 5.41
C LEU A 131 -8.68 4.94 5.88
N LEU A 132 -8.54 5.89 6.79
CA LEU A 132 -9.67 6.70 7.28
C LEU A 132 -10.28 7.52 6.14
N LEU A 133 -9.44 8.14 5.32
CA LEU A 133 -9.89 8.88 4.14
C LEU A 133 -10.64 7.97 3.16
N LEU A 134 -10.11 6.75 2.91
CA LEU A 134 -10.78 5.77 2.06
C LEU A 134 -12.16 5.40 2.60
N VAL A 135 -12.28 5.15 3.91
CA VAL A 135 -13.57 4.81 4.55
C VAL A 135 -14.56 5.98 4.43
N VAL A 136 -14.12 7.20 4.76
CA VAL A 136 -14.97 8.40 4.67
C VAL A 136 -15.45 8.61 3.24
N LEU A 137 -14.55 8.61 2.26
CA LEU A 137 -14.91 8.80 0.85
C LEU A 137 -15.83 7.69 0.34
N SER A 138 -15.58 6.44 0.75
CA SER A 138 -16.43 5.31 0.37
C SER A 138 -17.85 5.49 0.91
N ILE A 139 -18.01 5.89 2.17
CA ILE A 139 -19.32 6.16 2.76
C ILE A 139 -20.00 7.32 2.04
N THR A 140 -19.30 8.44 1.85
CA THR A 140 -19.85 9.62 1.17
C THR A 140 -20.27 9.30 -0.27
N SER A 141 -19.53 8.46 -0.98
CA SER A 141 -19.86 8.02 -2.35
C SER A 141 -21.13 7.17 -2.45
N LEU A 142 -21.65 6.65 -1.33
CA LEU A 142 -22.93 5.92 -1.32
C LEU A 142 -24.14 6.85 -1.22
N PHE A 143 -23.94 8.10 -0.79
CA PHE A 143 -25.00 9.08 -0.58
C PHE A 143 -25.08 10.16 -1.67
N LEU A 144 -24.14 10.13 -2.62
CA LEU A 144 -24.10 10.97 -3.82
C LEU A 144 -24.48 10.11 -5.02
#